data_AF-A0A6L8UWS0-F1
#
_entry.id   AF-A0A6L8UWS0-F1
#
_cell.length_a   1.000
_cell.length_b   1.000
_cell.length_c   1.000
_cell.angle_alpha   90.00
_cell.angle_beta   90.00
_cell.angle_gamma   90.00
#
_symmetry.space_group_name_H-M   'P 1'
#
loop_
_entity.id
_entity.type
_entity.pdbx_description
1 polymer ?
#
loop_
_entity_poly.entity_id
_entity_poly.type
_entity_poly.pdbx_seq_one_letter_code
_entity_poly.pdbx_strand_id
1 'polypeptide(L)' 'MLFEKQRKVLQERITVKDVQTVHDVKSGLTKSVVVPIDKLVTTKVEESDIRMIDNLLRLEETLTRVQDKNLKKF' A
#
# COMPACT_ATOMS: atom_id res chain seq x y z
N MET A 1 18.23 -1.95 -11.45
CA MET A 1 18.26 -1.40 -10.08
C MET A 1 16.81 -1.34 -9.62
N LEU A 2 16.44 -2.15 -8.64
CA LEU A 2 15.04 -2.32 -8.23
C LEU A 2 14.68 -1.16 -7.29
N PHE A 3 14.04 -0.11 -7.84
CA PHE A 3 13.46 0.95 -7.02
C PHE A 3 12.14 0.45 -6.44
N GLU A 4 12.23 -0.21 -5.30
CA GLU A 4 11.04 -0.59 -4.55
C GLU A 4 10.52 0.65 -3.81
N LYS A 5 9.38 1.17 -4.29
CA LYS A 5 8.59 2.13 -3.53
C LYS A 5 7.97 1.43 -2.34
N GLN A 6 8.13 1.97 -1.14
CA GLN A 6 7.36 1.51 0.00
C GLN A 6 6.00 2.18 -0.01
N ARG A 7 4.95 1.35 0.00
CA ARG A 7 3.56 1.81 0.09
C ARG A 7 3.02 1.46 1.47
N LYS A 8 2.62 2.49 2.22
CA LYS A 8 1.91 2.33 3.50
C LYS A 8 0.43 2.64 3.28
N VAL A 9 -0.42 1.68 3.62
CA VAL A 9 -1.88 1.81 3.50
C VAL A 9 -2.47 1.87 4.91
N LEU A 10 -3.12 2.99 5.24
CA LEU A 10 -3.89 3.12 6.47
C LEU A 10 -5.33 2.73 6.19
N GLN A 11 -5.86 1.87 7.05
CA GLN A 11 -7.25 1.43 6.98
C GLN A 11 -7.95 1.76 8.29
N GLU A 12 -9.22 2.13 8.17
CA GLU A 12 -10.09 2.46 9.30
C GLU A 12 -11.37 1.64 9.22
N ARG A 13 -11.90 1.24 10.37
CA ARG A 13 -13.20 0.60 10.48
C ARG A 13 -14.26 1.69 10.61
N ILE A 14 -15.17 1.76 9.65
CA ILE A 14 -16.31 2.68 9.68
C ILE A 14 -17.62 1.90 9.71
N THR A 15 -18.65 2.44 10.36
CA THR A 15 -20.01 1.90 10.29
C THR A 15 -20.77 2.62 9.19
N VAL A 16 -21.28 1.87 8.21
CA VAL A 16 -22.11 2.41 7.12
C VAL A 16 -23.52 1.85 7.19
N LYS A 17 -24.50 2.63 6.72
CA LYS A 17 -25.87 2.17 6.54
C LYS A 17 -25.99 1.48 5.19
N ASP A 18 -26.25 0.18 5.21
CA ASP A 18 -26.45 -0.62 3.99
C ASP A 18 -27.90 -1.05 3.86
N VAL A 19 -28.44 -1.02 2.64
CA VAL A 19 -29.83 -1.41 2.39
C VAL A 19 -29.84 -2.88 1.97
N GLN A 20 -30.38 -3.74 2.84
CA GLN A 20 -30.52 -5.15 2.54
C GLN A 20 -31.98 -5.51 2.29
N THR A 21 -32.22 -6.34 1.29
CA THR A 21 -33.54 -6.93 1.01
C THR A 21 -33.71 -8.19 1.86
N VAL A 22 -34.65 -8.16 2.79
CA VAL A 22 -35.02 -9.31 3.60
C VAL A 22 -36.29 -9.92 3.02
N HIS A 23 -36.21 -11.18 2.63
CA HIS A 23 -37.37 -11.96 2.23
C HIS A 23 -37.99 -12.61 3.46
N ASP A 24 -39.23 -12.25 3.77
CA ASP A 24 -39.99 -12.88 4.85
C ASP A 24 -40.76 -14.09 4.29
N VAL A 25 -40.29 -15.29 4.65
CA VAL A 25 -40.81 -16.57 4.16
C VAL A 25 -42.24 -16.84 4.66
N LYS A 26 -42.68 -16.21 5.76
CA LYS A 26 -44.05 -16.37 6.28
C LYS A 26 -45.07 -15.47 5.60
N SER A 27 -44.68 -14.25 5.24
CA SER A 27 -45.60 -13.28 4.61
C SER A 27 -45.46 -13.20 3.09
N GLY A 28 -44.42 -13.81 2.51
CA GLY A 28 -44.11 -13.73 1.07
C GLY A 28 -43.65 -12.35 0.62
N LEU A 29 -43.49 -11.41 1.56
CA LEU A 29 -43.15 -10.02 1.28
C LEU A 29 -41.64 -9.81 1.34
N THR A 30 -41.14 -9.00 0.40
CA THR A 30 -39.75 -8.53 0.40
C THR A 30 -39.72 -7.13 1.02
N LYS A 31 -38.90 -6.93 2.04
CA LYS A 31 -38.76 -5.63 2.72
C LYS A 31 -37.32 -5.16 2.63
N SER A 32 -37.12 -3.90 2.27
CA SER A 32 -35.81 -3.25 2.36
C SER A 32 -35.60 -2.72 3.77
N VAL A 33 -34.52 -3.14 4.42
CA VAL A 33 -34.17 -2.72 5.78
C VAL A 33 -32.78 -2.09 5.75
N VAL A 34 -32.64 -0.97 6.45
CA VAL A 34 -31.34 -0.31 6.64
C VAL A 34 -30.64 -0.98 7.81
N VAL A 35 -29.48 -1.59 7.55
CA VAL A 35 -28.68 -2.30 8.55
C VAL A 35 -27.33 -1.59 8.69
N PRO A 36 -26.88 -1.25 9.92
CA PRO A 36 -25.53 -0.77 10.13
C PRO A 36 -24.53 -1.92 9.93
N ILE A 37 -23.57 -1.72 9.04
CA ILE A 37 -22.52 -2.70 8.74
C ILE A 37 -21.17 -2.02 8.92
N ASP A 38 -20.30 -2.67 9.68
CA ASP A 38 -18.93 -2.23 9.81
C ASP A 38 -18.11 -2.66 8.61
N LYS A 39 -17.44 -1.71 7.96
CA LYS A 39 -16.58 -1.93 6.80
C LYS A 39 -15.18 -1.38 7.09
N LEU A 40 -14.17 -2.12 6.66
CA LEU A 40 -12.79 -1.66 6.67
C LEU A 40 -12.54 -0.86 5.37
N VAL A 41 -12.19 0.41 5.49
CA VAL A 41 -11.95 1.30 4.34
C VAL A 41 -10.52 1.81 4.35
N THR A 42 -9.95 2.00 3.16
CA THR A 42 -8.64 2.64 3.04
C THR A 42 -8.82 4.16 3.16
N THR A 43 -8.16 4.76 4.14
CA THR A 43 -8.29 6.20 4.43
C THR A 43 -7.11 7.00 3.89
N LYS A 44 -5.91 6.42 3.91
CA LYS A 44 -4.70 7.07 3.44
C LYS A 44 -3.75 6.08 2.79
N VAL A 45 -3.12 6.53 1.72
CA VAL A 45 -2.01 5.83 1.07
C VAL A 45 -0.82 6.78 1.09
N GLU A 46 0.28 6.35 1.70
CA GLU A 46 1.55 7.08 1.69
C GLU A 46 2.54 6.28 0.83
N GLU A 47 3.13 6.94 -0.17
CA GLU A 47 4.25 6.42 -0.93
C GLU A 47 5.52 7.11 -0.44
N SER A 48 6.50 6.31 -0.04
CA SER A 48 7.81 6.81 0.36
C SER A 48 8.86 6.18 -0.54
N ASP A 49 9.69 7.03 -1.12
CA ASP A 49 10.89 6.59 -1.80
C ASP A 49 11.94 6.23 -0.74
N ILE A 50 12.39 4.98 -0.71
CA ILE A 50 13.53 4.57 0.12
C ILE A 50 14.79 5.28 -0.39
N ARG A 51 15.73 5.58 0.52
CA ARG A 51 17.13 6.08 0.42
C ARG A 51 17.93 5.63 -0.82
N MET A 52 17.39 5.86 -2.01
CA MET A 52 17.98 5.64 -3.31
C MET A 52 19.25 6.46 -3.43
N ILE A 53 19.25 7.67 -2.87
CA ILE A 53 20.40 8.57 -2.86
C ILE A 53 21.56 7.92 -2.10
N ASP A 54 21.37 7.43 -0.87
CA ASP A 54 22.46 6.79 -0.11
C ASP A 54 22.99 5.53 -0.80
N ASN A 55 22.10 4.72 -1.38
CA ASN A 55 22.49 3.49 -2.09
C ASN A 55 23.23 3.80 -3.41
N LEU A 56 22.80 4.83 -4.13
CA LEU A 56 23.47 5.31 -5.33
C LEU A 56 24.86 5.86 -4.98
N LEU A 57 24.97 6.69 -3.95
CA LEU A 57 26.25 7.22 -3.48
C LEU A 57 27.23 6.10 -3.10
N ARG A 58 26.77 5.07 -2.38
CA ARG A 58 27.59 3.89 -2.04
C ARG A 58 28.01 3.08 -3.26
N LEU A 59 27.14 2.98 -4.26
CA LEU A 59 27.45 2.30 -5.52
C LEU A 59 28.53 3.07 -6.28
N GLU A 60 28.38 4.39 -6.44
CA GLU A 60 29.34 5.26 -7.10
C GLU A 60 30.71 5.23 -6.40
N GLU A 61 30.76 5.32 -5.07
CA GLU A 61 32.02 5.15 -4.31
C GLU A 61 32.68 3.80 -4.56
N THR A 62 31.88 2.73 -4.60
CA THR A 62 32.39 1.37 -4.82
C THR A 62 32.96 1.22 -6.23
N LEU A 63 32.27 1.76 -7.23
CA LEU A 63 32.71 1.74 -8.62
C LEU A 63 33.99 2.54 -8.81
N THR A 64 34.06 3.73 -8.22
CA THR A 64 35.26 4.60 -8.26
C THR A 64 36.46 3.88 -7.66
N ARG A 65 36.30 3.26 -6.48
CA ARG A 65 37.37 2.50 -5.83
C ARG A 65 37.86 1.31 -6.66
N VAL A 66 36.96 0.64 -7.38
CA VAL A 66 37.33 -0.47 -8.27
C VAL A 66 38.12 0.04 -9.47
N GLN A 67 37.69 1.15 -10.07
CA GLN A 67 38.39 1.78 -11.18
C GLN A 67 39.80 2.25 -10.77
N ASP A 68 39.95 2.89 -9.62
CA ASP A 68 41.25 3.31 -9.08
C ASP A 68 42.21 2.13 -8.88
N LYS A 69 41.71 0.99 -8.42
CA LYS A 69 42.52 -0.24 -8.27
C LYS A 69 42.91 -0.85 -9.60
N ASN A 70 42.07 -0.71 -10.63
CA ASN A 70 42.36 -1.21 -11.97
C ASN A 70 43.37 -0.33 -12.71
N LEU A 71 43.34 0.98 -12.50
CA LEU A 71 44.31 1.93 -13.05
C LEU A 71 45.71 1.76 -12.45
N LYS A 72 45.80 1.38 -11.16
CA LYS A 72 47.08 1.10 -10.47
C LYS A 72 47.71 -0.25 -10.82
N LYS A 73 47.05 -1.07 -11.64
CA LYS A 73 47.54 -2.40 -12.07
C LYS A 73 48.27 -2.36 -13.43
N PHE A 74 48.36 -1.20 -14.07
CA PHE A 74 49.14 -0.97 -15.29
C PHE A 74 50.40 -0.17 -14.99
#